data_AF-A0A937HFF7-F1
#
_entry.id   AF-A0A937HFF7-F1
#
_cell.length_a   1.000
_cell.length_b   1.000
_cell.length_c   1.000
_cell.angle_alpha   90.00
_cell.angle_beta   90.00
_cell.angle_gamma   90.00
#
_symmetry.space_group_name_H-M   'P 1'
#
loop_
_entity.id
_entity.type
_entity.pdbx_description
1 polymer ?
#
loop_
_entity_poly.entity_id
_entity_poly.type
_entity_poly.pdbx_seq_one_letter_code
_entity_poly.pdbx_strand_id
1 'polypeptide(L)'
;IVLSRENSLNKIENAVEVVEGANLVHNEYGNRLFADFFFFITGFHGFHVFSGVVINMIIFFNVIVGTYEKRGHYEMVEKVGLYWHFVDLVWVFVFTFFYLV
;
A
#
# COMPACT_ATOMS: atom_id res chain seq x y z
N ILE A 1 -13.83 23.01 11.38
CA ILE A 1 -13.81 24.43 11.78
C ILE A 1 -12.48 25.01 11.29
N VAL A 2 -12.50 25.98 10.38
CA VAL A 2 -11.28 26.66 9.90
C VAL A 2 -11.07 27.89 10.77
N LEU A 3 -9.90 28.02 11.40
CA LEU A 3 -9.57 29.13 12.30
C LEU A 3 -8.83 30.25 11.56
N SER A 4 -9.00 31.49 12.01
CA SER A 4 -8.19 32.63 11.54
C SER A 4 -6.74 32.48 12.02
N ARG A 5 -5.79 33.10 11.31
CA ARG A 5 -4.35 32.99 11.63
C ARG A 5 -4.02 33.31 13.08
N GLU A 6 -4.61 34.38 13.63
CA GLU A 6 -4.42 34.80 15.02
C GLU A 6 -4.92 33.75 16.02
N ASN A 7 -6.12 33.21 15.78
CA ASN A 7 -6.69 32.15 16.61
C ASN A 7 -5.90 30.84 16.51
N SER A 8 -5.32 30.53 15.35
CA SER A 8 -4.42 29.39 15.18
C SER A 8 -3.12 29.56 15.98
N LEU A 9 -2.51 30.75 15.97
CA LEU A 9 -1.29 31.04 16.73
C LEU A 9 -1.51 30.93 18.24
N ASN A 10 -2.61 31.51 18.75
CA ASN A 10 -2.98 31.38 20.17
C ASN A 10 -3.23 29.92 20.58
N LYS A 11 -3.76 29.07 19.69
CA LYS A 11 -3.91 27.64 19.97
C LYS A 11 -2.58 26.89 19.98
N ILE A 12 -1.65 27.24 19.10
CA ILE A 12 -0.32 26.62 19.04
C ILE A 12 0.51 27.00 20.27
N GLU A 13 0.43 28.24 20.74
CA GLU A 13 1.13 28.69 21.96
C GLU A 13 0.67 27.92 23.22
N ASN A 14 -0.59 27.48 23.24
CA ASN A 14 -1.17 26.67 24.31
C ASN A 14 -1.12 25.15 24.02
N ALA A 15 -0.45 24.71 22.96
CA ALA A 15 -0.38 23.30 22.60
C ALA A 15 0.54 22.54 23.58
N VAL A 16 0.04 21.43 24.11
CA VAL A 16 0.76 20.60 25.11
C VAL A 16 1.59 19.49 24.43
N GLU A 17 1.20 19.09 23.22
CA GLU A 17 1.83 18.01 22.47
C GLU A 17 1.81 18.34 20.97
N VAL A 18 2.91 18.05 20.29
CA VAL A 18 3.01 18.11 18.83
C VAL A 18 3.04 16.67 18.34
N VAL A 19 2.05 16.31 17.53
CA VAL A 19 1.98 15.01 16.89
C VAL A 19 2.58 15.15 15.51
N GLU A 20 3.60 14.36 15.21
CA GLU A 20 4.26 14.32 13.89
C GLU A 20 4.22 12.89 13.31
N GLY A 21 3.63 12.75 12.11
CA GLY A 21 3.51 11.51 11.36
C GLY A 21 2.48 10.48 11.87
N ALA A 22 2.47 9.32 11.20
CA ALA A 22 1.63 8.19 11.57
C ALA A 22 2.14 7.55 12.87
N ASN A 23 1.38 7.66 13.96
CA ASN A 23 1.65 6.93 15.19
C ASN A 23 0.39 6.19 15.70
N LEU A 24 0.59 5.32 16.69
CA LEU A 24 -0.45 4.43 17.21
C LEU A 24 -1.42 5.12 18.20
N VAL A 25 -1.16 6.37 18.57
CA VAL A 25 -1.85 7.07 19.67
C VAL A 25 -2.71 8.22 19.15
N HIS A 26 -2.17 8.98 18.20
CA HIS A 26 -2.77 10.16 17.60
C HIS A 26 -2.66 10.11 16.07
N ASN A 27 -3.76 10.43 15.40
CA ASN A 27 -3.88 10.38 13.95
C ASN A 27 -3.97 11.80 13.37
N GLU A 28 -2.95 12.19 12.60
CA GLU A 28 -2.87 13.48 11.91
C GLU A 28 -3.66 13.54 10.59
N TYR A 29 -3.99 12.37 10.03
CA TYR A 29 -4.56 12.25 8.69
C TYR A 29 -6.08 12.47 8.65
N GLY A 30 -6.66 13.04 9.72
CA GLY A 30 -8.07 13.44 9.77
C GLY A 30 -8.98 12.46 10.51
N ASN A 31 -10.11 12.10 9.92
CA ASN A 31 -11.10 11.24 10.58
C ASN A 31 -10.50 9.84 10.83
N ARG A 32 -10.54 9.38 12.08
CA ARG A 32 -10.00 8.08 12.52
C ARG A 32 -10.47 6.92 11.63
N LEU A 33 -11.77 6.88 11.32
CA LEU A 33 -12.34 5.85 10.45
C LEU A 33 -11.72 5.84 9.05
N PHE A 34 -11.49 7.01 8.45
CA PHE A 34 -10.88 7.08 7.12
C PHE A 34 -9.44 6.56 7.13
N ALA A 35 -8.65 6.98 8.12
CA ALA A 35 -7.26 6.52 8.24
C ALA A 35 -7.17 5.01 8.49
N ASP A 36 -8.05 4.44 9.33
CA ASP A 36 -8.09 3.00 9.60
C ASP A 36 -8.34 2.21 8.29
N PHE A 37 -9.33 2.62 7.50
CA PHE A 37 -9.59 2.00 6.19
C PHE A 37 -8.44 2.20 5.21
N PHE A 38 -7.87 3.41 5.14
CA PHE A 38 -6.76 3.74 4.25
C PHE A 38 -5.54 2.87 4.53
N PHE A 39 -5.07 2.81 5.78
CA PHE A 39 -3.89 2.04 6.15
C PHE A 39 -4.13 0.54 6.06
N PHE A 40 -5.34 0.06 6.41
CA PHE A 40 -5.66 -1.36 6.27
C PHE A 40 -5.65 -1.81 4.81
N ILE A 41 -6.39 -1.13 3.93
CA ILE A 41 -6.52 -1.53 2.52
C ILE A 41 -5.19 -1.35 1.79
N THR A 42 -4.56 -0.19 1.94
CA THR A 42 -3.27 0.11 1.29
C THR A 42 -2.17 -0.81 1.81
N GLY A 43 -2.12 -1.07 3.13
CA GLY A 43 -1.16 -1.98 3.73
C GLY A 43 -1.35 -3.43 3.29
N PHE A 44 -2.59 -3.92 3.27
CA PHE A 44 -2.91 -5.27 2.77
C PHE A 44 -2.55 -5.44 1.30
N HIS A 45 -2.81 -4.41 0.49
CA HIS A 45 -2.39 -4.39 -0.91
C HIS A 45 -0.86 -4.41 -1.05
N GLY A 46 -0.15 -3.58 -0.28
CA GLY A 46 1.31 -3.56 -0.25
C GLY A 46 1.93 -4.90 0.13
N PHE A 47 1.30 -5.65 1.04
CA PHE A 47 1.70 -7.03 1.36
C PHE A 47 1.59 -7.98 0.15
N HIS A 48 0.53 -7.86 -0.66
CA HIS A 48 0.37 -8.65 -1.89
C HIS A 48 1.43 -8.29 -2.94
N VAL A 49 1.68 -6.99 -3.13
CA VAL A 49 2.75 -6.50 -4.02
C VAL A 49 4.09 -7.08 -3.59
N PHE A 50 4.45 -6.95 -2.31
CA PHE A 50 5.71 -7.50 -1.79
C PHE A 50 5.83 -9.02 -2.03
N SER A 51 4.78 -9.77 -1.69
CA SER A 51 4.72 -11.22 -1.94
C SER A 51 4.88 -11.56 -3.42
N GLY A 52 4.22 -10.80 -4.30
CA GLY A 52 4.33 -10.97 -5.74
C GLY A 52 5.72 -10.67 -6.29
N VAL A 53 6.42 -9.64 -5.78
CA VAL A 53 7.80 -9.35 -6.18
C VAL A 53 8.70 -10.53 -5.81
N VAL A 54 8.56 -11.06 -4.59
CA VAL A 54 9.33 -12.24 -4.15
C VAL A 54 9.06 -13.45 -5.03
N ILE A 55 7.79 -13.75 -5.35
CA ILE A 55 7.44 -14.87 -6.23
C ILE A 55 7.99 -14.64 -7.64
N ASN A 56 7.88 -13.43 -8.19
CA ASN A 56 8.44 -13.09 -9.50
C ASN A 56 9.96 -13.29 -9.55
N MET A 57 10.68 -12.88 -8.51
CA MET A 57 12.12 -13.14 -8.40
C MET A 57 12.42 -14.65 -8.42
N ILE A 58 11.67 -15.45 -7.66
CA ILE A 58 11.85 -16.91 -7.63
C ILE A 58 11.60 -17.53 -9.01
N ILE A 59 10.50 -17.17 -9.68
CA ILE A 59 10.19 -17.65 -11.03
C ILE A 59 11.28 -17.24 -12.02
N PHE A 60 11.74 -15.98 -11.97
CA PHE A 60 12.80 -15.47 -12.84
C PHE A 60 14.08 -16.30 -12.72
N PHE A 61 14.56 -16.58 -11.51
CA PHE A 61 15.72 -17.44 -11.32
C PHE A 61 15.48 -18.89 -11.79
N ASN A 62 14.28 -19.44 -11.53
CA ASN A 62 13.94 -20.79 -11.99
C ASN A 62 13.88 -20.90 -13.53
N VAL A 63 13.50 -19.84 -14.23
CA VAL A 63 13.57 -19.76 -15.71
C VAL A 63 15.02 -19.79 -16.17
N ILE A 64 15.90 -18.98 -15.56
CA ILE A 64 17.34 -18.94 -15.92
C ILE A 64 18.02 -20.30 -15.70
N VAL A 65 17.69 -21.01 -14.61
CA VAL A 65 18.23 -22.34 -14.30
C VAL A 65 17.67 -23.45 -15.23
N GLY A 66 16.70 -23.11 -16.08
CA GLY A 66 16.06 -24.04 -17.01
C GLY A 66 15.13 -25.03 -16.32
N THR A 67 14.64 -24.71 -15.12
CA THR A 67 13.74 -25.60 -14.35
C THR A 67 12.45 -25.90 -15.10
N TYR A 68 11.88 -24.90 -15.79
CA TYR A 68 10.63 -25.05 -16.52
C TYR A 68 10.81 -25.71 -17.89
N GLU A 69 11.95 -25.45 -18.56
CA GLU A 69 12.34 -26.17 -19.78
C GLU A 69 12.49 -27.68 -19.52
N LYS A 70 13.15 -28.05 -18.41
CA LYS A 70 13.27 -29.45 -17.97
C LYS A 70 11.93 -30.10 -17.61
N ARG A 71 10.93 -29.31 -17.19
CA ARG A 71 9.58 -29.79 -16.90
C ARG A 71 8.72 -29.93 -18.17
N GLY A 72 9.07 -29.24 -19.26
CA GLY A 72 8.37 -29.29 -20.55
C GLY A 72 7.11 -28.42 -20.65
N HIS A 73 6.83 -27.58 -19.65
CA HIS A 73 5.69 -26.64 -19.68
C HIS A 73 5.91 -25.43 -18.77
N TYR A 74 5.34 -24.28 -19.17
CA TYR A 74 5.54 -22.97 -18.53
C TYR A 74 4.36 -22.48 -17.68
N GLU A 75 3.42 -23.35 -17.34
CA GLU A 75 2.20 -22.99 -16.60
C GLU A 75 2.45 -22.22 -15.28
N MET A 76 3.57 -22.49 -14.60
CA MET A 76 3.90 -21.80 -13.34
C MET A 76 4.20 -20.31 -13.59
N VAL A 77 4.81 -19.98 -14.73
CA VAL A 77 5.07 -18.60 -15.12
C VAL A 77 3.76 -17.89 -15.43
N GLU A 78 2.84 -18.55 -16.14
CA GLU A 78 1.52 -17.99 -16.45
C GLU A 78 0.69 -17.74 -15.19
N LYS A 79 0.64 -18.71 -14.26
CA LYS A 79 -0.10 -18.56 -12.99
C LYS A 79 0.43 -17.39 -12.16
N VAL A 80 1.75 -17.24 -12.09
CA VAL A 80 2.38 -16.13 -11.37
C VAL A 80 2.17 -14.80 -12.09
N GLY A 81 2.23 -14.77 -13.42
CA GLY A 81 1.90 -13.60 -14.22
C GLY A 81 0.46 -13.15 -13.99
N LEU A 82 -0.51 -14.08 -13.96
CA LEU A 82 -1.91 -13.79 -13.65
C LEU A 82 -2.09 -13.23 -12.23
N TYR A 83 -1.36 -13.75 -11.23
CA TYR A 83 -1.34 -13.17 -9.90
C TYR A 83 -0.84 -11.73 -9.92
N TRP A 84 0.25 -11.46 -10.64
CA TRP A 84 0.81 -10.11 -10.73
C TRP A 84 -0.15 -9.12 -11.40
N HIS A 85 -0.79 -9.52 -12.50
CA HIS A 85 -1.82 -8.71 -13.16
C HIS A 85 -3.06 -8.49 -12.29
N PHE A 86 -3.45 -9.49 -11.51
CA PHE A 86 -4.55 -9.33 -10.55
C PHE A 86 -4.20 -8.28 -9.49
N VAL A 87 -2.99 -8.31 -8.93
CA VAL A 87 -2.53 -7.30 -7.98
C VAL A 87 -2.55 -5.91 -8.62
N ASP A 88 -2.03 -5.75 -9.84
CA ASP A 88 -2.06 -4.48 -10.57
C ASP A 88 -3.49 -3.94 -10.78
N LEU A 89 -4.43 -4.81 -11.16
CA LEU A 89 -5.84 -4.46 -11.31
C LEU A 89 -6.44 -3.95 -9.99
N VAL A 90 -6.15 -4.60 -8.86
CA VAL A 90 -6.62 -4.14 -7.53
C VAL A 90 -6.03 -2.76 -7.21
N TRP A 91 -4.78 -2.50 -7.60
CA TRP A 91 -4.13 -1.20 -7.35
C TRP A 91 -4.84 -0.06 -8.07
N VAL A 92 -5.26 -0.25 -9.32
CA VAL A 92 -6.00 0.77 -10.07
C VAL A 92 -7.26 1.22 -9.32
N PHE A 93 -7.98 0.28 -8.69
CA PHE A 93 -9.15 0.62 -7.87
C PHE A 93 -8.77 1.35 -6.57
N VAL A 94 -7.76 0.86 -5.84
CA VAL A 94 -7.29 1.51 -4.60
C VAL A 94 -6.84 2.94 -4.88
N PHE A 95 -6.05 3.14 -5.94
CA PHE A 95 -5.59 4.47 -6.36
C PHE A 95 -6.76 5.41 -6.68
N THR A 96 -7.76 4.92 -7.43
CA THR A 96 -8.92 5.73 -7.81
C THR A 96 -9.73 6.18 -6.59
N PHE A 97 -10.07 5.28 -5.67
CA PHE A 97 -10.97 5.59 -4.55
C PHE A 97 -10.31 6.32 -3.38
N PHE A 98 -8.98 6.21 -3.21
CA PHE A 98 -8.29 6.85 -2.08
C PHE A 98 -7.42 8.05 -2.47
N TYR A 99 -7.01 8.18 -3.74
CA TYR A 99 -6.10 9.24 -4.17
C TYR A 99 -6.70 10.20 -5.21
N LEU A 100 -7.71 9.79 -6.00
CA LEU A 100 -8.31 10.64 -7.03
C LEU A 100 -9.68 11.23 -6.66
N VAL A 101 -10.52 10.44 -6.01
CA VAL A 101 -11.87 10.84 -5.55
C VAL A 101 -11.79 11.37 -4.13
#